data_AF-A0A3D1JJW8-F1
#
_entry.id   AF-A0A3D1JJW8-F1
#
_cell.length_a   1.000
_cell.length_b   1.000
_cell.length_c   1.000
_cell.angle_alpha   90.00
_cell.angle_beta   90.00
_cell.angle_gamma   90.00
#
_symmetry.space_group_name_H-M   'P 1'
#
loop_
_entity.id
_entity.type
_entity.pdbx_description
1 polymer ?
#
loop_
_entity_poly.entity_id
_entity_poly.type
_entity_poly.pdbx_seq_one_letter_code
_entity_poly.pdbx_strand_id
1 'polypeptide(L)'
;MNKHQVKVLSNLRPETVVAVKGVPFAIRGLALPGVEDARESLSEVAFVGAADAQEAIDVKAVLRIPPDTEERMVMMERFIVAGGLCIDDDAERCNPLAEGHAMGCLYHRGRRARRDEEGYFFHALGRDGDGNKDLGDEGVSGQLADCVVASLRKNRSLMATLGNLLRSRDKAATWNAVLQTVEDAVHQEGWEFALDYIAKQFLDVPWWNDLAPCWHDKLKDLANLLCESEAEAAWERALAAGSIGYPLAVLLDIYDHGGVVYSVTGHGMQCRWDTTRGGAIWVPDEDAEDNIRSNVLRELGVGEVCWSGTAGGRGDPPAVHYSLDGGTTWIGGYATRTQAMAALVEASGLDVPPSRVAAKLAEEAERYCRGVLDEYNAWVNGEVYGIVVYVVDRATGRRVEDRDEECWGYVGSEYAEETLEYTLLNTVMHLGASLH
;
A
#
# COMPACT_ATOMS: atom_id res chain seq x y z
N MET A 1 34.47 -27.64 -6.69
CA MET A 1 33.74 -27.19 -7.90
C MET A 1 33.14 -28.41 -8.62
N ASN A 2 31.82 -28.42 -8.84
CA ASN A 2 31.09 -29.58 -9.37
C ASN A 2 31.22 -29.68 -10.90
N LYS A 3 32.32 -30.26 -11.38
CA LYS A 3 32.63 -30.40 -12.82
C LYS A 3 31.53 -31.10 -13.64
N HIS A 4 30.70 -31.91 -12.99
CA HIS A 4 29.58 -32.57 -13.63
C HIS A 4 28.47 -31.58 -14.01
N GLN A 5 28.12 -30.64 -13.11
CA GLN A 5 27.09 -29.63 -13.37
C GLN A 5 27.49 -28.69 -14.51
N VAL A 6 28.73 -28.21 -14.53
CA VAL A 6 29.25 -27.37 -15.63
C VAL A 6 29.10 -28.09 -16.97
N LYS A 7 29.55 -29.36 -17.04
CA LYS A 7 29.45 -30.17 -18.27
C LYS A 7 28.01 -30.37 -18.74
N VAL A 8 27.06 -30.54 -17.83
CA VAL A 8 25.64 -30.67 -18.17
C VAL A 8 25.11 -29.37 -18.77
N LEU A 9 25.41 -28.23 -18.14
CA LEU A 9 24.97 -26.91 -18.57
C LEU A 9 25.59 -26.48 -19.90
N SER A 10 26.87 -26.81 -20.15
CA SER A 10 27.53 -26.51 -21.43
C SER A 10 26.91 -27.21 -22.64
N ASN A 11 26.03 -28.20 -22.46
CA ASN A 11 25.27 -28.82 -23.56
C ASN A 11 23.97 -28.07 -23.87
N LEU A 12 23.58 -27.09 -23.04
CA LEU A 12 22.42 -26.24 -23.26
C LEU A 12 22.80 -25.07 -24.17
N ARG A 13 21.77 -24.42 -24.73
CA ARG A 13 21.99 -23.15 -25.44
C ARG A 13 22.46 -22.09 -24.43
N PRO A 14 23.38 -21.18 -24.79
CA PRO A 14 23.87 -20.14 -23.87
C PRO A 14 22.75 -19.32 -23.22
N GLU A 15 21.70 -18.98 -23.97
CA GLU A 15 20.54 -18.24 -23.45
C GLU A 15 19.80 -19.05 -22.37
N THR A 16 19.78 -20.37 -22.52
CA THR A 16 19.21 -21.27 -21.51
C THR A 16 20.09 -21.31 -20.27
N VAL A 17 21.42 -21.32 -20.41
CA VAL A 17 22.37 -21.30 -19.27
C VAL A 17 22.19 -20.03 -18.44
N VAL A 18 22.06 -18.86 -19.08
CA VAL A 18 21.82 -17.57 -18.41
C VAL A 18 20.52 -17.61 -17.60
N ALA A 19 19.45 -18.15 -18.19
CA ALA A 19 18.11 -18.16 -17.59
C ALA A 19 17.87 -19.25 -16.53
N VAL A 20 18.80 -20.20 -16.31
CA VAL A 20 18.60 -21.26 -15.31
C VAL A 20 18.62 -20.68 -13.89
N LYS A 21 17.48 -20.75 -13.19
CA LYS A 21 17.37 -20.41 -11.77
C LYS A 21 17.88 -21.55 -10.86
N GLY A 22 18.33 -21.19 -9.66
CA GLY A 22 18.77 -22.15 -8.63
C GLY A 22 20.12 -22.81 -8.87
N VAL A 23 20.89 -22.33 -9.85
CA VAL A 23 22.28 -22.76 -10.10
C VAL A 23 23.23 -21.62 -9.73
N PRO A 24 24.29 -21.88 -8.93
CA PRO A 24 25.26 -20.85 -8.55
C PRO A 24 25.85 -20.11 -9.75
N PHE A 25 26.09 -18.81 -9.58
CA PHE A 25 26.63 -17.93 -10.61
C PHE A 25 27.88 -18.50 -11.27
N ALA A 26 28.89 -18.87 -10.48
CA ALA A 26 30.17 -19.36 -11.02
C ALA A 26 30.01 -20.61 -11.89
N ILE A 27 29.05 -21.48 -11.58
CA ILE A 27 28.77 -22.69 -12.36
C ILE A 27 28.12 -22.33 -13.71
N ARG A 28 27.19 -21.37 -13.73
CA ARG A 28 26.59 -20.86 -14.97
C ARG A 28 27.62 -20.13 -15.82
N GLY A 29 28.43 -19.24 -15.23
CA GLY A 29 29.49 -18.52 -15.92
C GLY A 29 30.48 -19.47 -16.61
N LEU A 30 31.01 -20.47 -15.89
CA LEU A 30 31.92 -21.48 -16.45
C LEU A 30 31.32 -22.34 -17.57
N ALA A 31 29.99 -22.43 -17.64
CA ALA A 31 29.32 -23.19 -18.69
C ALA A 31 29.14 -22.40 -19.99
N LEU A 32 29.37 -21.08 -19.97
CA LEU A 32 29.26 -20.21 -21.14
C LEU A 32 30.48 -20.34 -22.08
N PRO A 33 30.31 -20.12 -23.40
CA PRO A 33 31.40 -20.20 -24.37
C PRO A 33 32.50 -19.17 -24.09
N GLY A 34 33.77 -19.59 -24.23
CA GLY A 34 34.93 -18.70 -24.12
C GLY A 34 35.29 -18.25 -22.70
N VAL A 35 34.65 -18.82 -21.67
CA VAL A 35 34.95 -18.53 -20.26
C VAL A 35 36.08 -19.42 -19.74
N GLU A 36 37.10 -18.80 -19.18
CA GLU A 36 38.25 -19.45 -18.54
C GLU A 36 38.03 -19.64 -17.03
N ASP A 37 37.40 -18.66 -16.38
CA ASP A 37 37.13 -18.69 -14.94
C ASP A 37 35.92 -17.82 -14.58
N ALA A 38 35.24 -18.14 -13.48
CA ALA A 38 34.13 -17.36 -12.93
C ALA A 38 34.15 -17.38 -11.41
N ARG A 39 33.97 -16.21 -10.78
CA ARG A 39 34.16 -15.98 -9.34
C ARG A 39 33.06 -15.07 -8.77
N GLU A 40 32.81 -15.23 -7.48
CA GLU A 40 31.92 -14.39 -6.66
C GLU A 40 32.71 -13.34 -5.86
N SER A 41 33.88 -12.96 -6.37
CA SER A 41 34.71 -11.88 -5.83
C SER A 41 35.60 -11.29 -6.90
N LEU A 42 35.93 -10.00 -6.76
CA LEU A 42 36.92 -9.34 -7.59
C LEU A 42 38.32 -9.71 -7.12
N SER A 43 39.23 -9.90 -8.08
CA SER A 43 40.61 -10.27 -7.79
C SER A 43 41.51 -9.86 -8.96
N GLU A 44 42.82 -9.89 -8.72
CA GLU A 44 43.80 -9.62 -9.75
C GLU A 44 43.77 -10.71 -10.84
N VAL A 45 43.90 -10.28 -12.10
CA VAL A 45 43.90 -11.15 -13.29
C VAL A 45 45.12 -10.86 -14.15
N ALA A 46 45.83 -11.90 -14.58
CA ALA A 46 46.99 -11.74 -15.47
C ALA A 46 46.58 -11.22 -16.86
N PHE A 47 47.43 -10.37 -17.45
CA PHE A 47 47.33 -9.95 -18.85
C PHE A 47 47.39 -11.14 -19.80
N VAL A 48 46.81 -10.99 -21.00
CA VAL A 48 46.86 -12.03 -22.04
C VAL A 48 48.32 -12.36 -22.38
N GLY A 49 48.72 -13.62 -22.24
CA GLY A 49 50.05 -14.11 -22.61
C GLY A 49 51.19 -13.74 -21.65
N ALA A 50 50.91 -13.23 -20.44
CA ALA A 50 51.92 -12.94 -19.44
C ALA A 50 52.62 -14.24 -18.96
N ALA A 51 53.96 -14.25 -18.98
CA ALA A 51 54.77 -15.41 -18.56
C ALA A 51 55.00 -15.47 -17.04
N ASP A 52 54.97 -14.30 -16.36
CA ASP A 52 55.29 -14.15 -14.94
C ASP A 52 54.16 -13.42 -14.20
N ALA A 53 53.82 -13.88 -13.00
CA ALA A 53 52.69 -13.39 -12.17
C ALA A 53 52.90 -11.99 -11.55
N GLN A 54 53.86 -11.19 -12.03
CA GLN A 54 54.21 -9.88 -11.46
C GLN A 54 53.48 -8.70 -12.11
N GLU A 55 52.90 -8.88 -13.30
CA GLU A 55 52.02 -7.89 -13.93
C GLU A 55 50.60 -8.44 -13.97
N ALA A 56 49.73 -7.89 -13.12
CA ALA A 56 48.32 -8.25 -13.05
C ALA A 56 47.43 -7.01 -13.11
N ILE A 57 46.24 -7.19 -13.65
CA ILE A 57 45.18 -6.19 -13.68
C ILE A 57 44.46 -6.29 -12.33
N ASP A 58 44.58 -5.25 -11.50
CA ASP A 58 43.69 -5.07 -10.36
C ASP A 58 42.31 -4.67 -10.87
N VAL A 59 41.43 -5.68 -11.02
CA VAL A 59 40.11 -5.51 -11.62
C VAL A 59 39.30 -4.46 -10.88
N LYS A 60 39.34 -4.46 -9.53
CA LYS A 60 38.56 -3.52 -8.72
C LYS A 60 39.02 -2.07 -8.93
N ALA A 61 40.32 -1.85 -9.05
CA ALA A 61 40.88 -0.52 -9.31
C ALA A 61 40.59 0.04 -10.71
N VAL A 62 40.21 -0.80 -11.67
CA VAL A 62 39.91 -0.40 -13.06
C VAL A 62 38.43 -0.03 -13.25
N LEU A 63 37.55 -0.47 -12.36
CA LEU A 63 36.11 -0.19 -12.45
C LEU A 63 35.83 1.31 -12.25
N ARG A 64 34.77 1.81 -12.88
CA ARG A 64 34.34 3.22 -12.70
C ARG A 64 33.86 3.45 -11.28
N ILE A 65 32.99 2.56 -10.82
CA ILE A 65 32.45 2.53 -9.47
C ILE A 65 32.79 1.13 -8.91
N PRO A 66 33.59 1.05 -7.83
CA PRO A 66 33.86 -0.23 -7.17
C PRO A 66 32.58 -0.71 -6.46
N PRO A 67 32.22 -2.00 -6.59
CA PRO A 67 31.11 -2.56 -5.81
C PRO A 67 31.36 -2.52 -4.31
N ASP A 68 30.28 -2.29 -3.57
CA ASP A 68 30.24 -2.33 -2.11
C ASP A 68 30.02 -3.75 -1.61
N THR A 69 29.15 -4.50 -2.29
CA THR A 69 28.79 -5.89 -1.95
C THR A 69 28.51 -6.72 -3.21
N GLU A 70 28.34 -8.03 -3.03
CA GLU A 70 27.93 -8.99 -4.06
C GLU A 70 28.77 -8.91 -5.35
N GLU A 71 30.08 -8.86 -5.18
CA GLU A 71 31.04 -8.87 -6.29
C GLU A 71 30.89 -10.12 -7.17
N ARG A 72 31.02 -9.96 -8.49
CA ARG A 72 30.98 -11.04 -9.47
C ARG A 72 32.00 -10.76 -10.58
N MET A 73 32.68 -11.80 -11.05
CA MET A 73 33.68 -11.68 -12.11
C MET A 73 33.69 -12.92 -13.00
N VAL A 74 33.79 -12.70 -14.31
CA VAL A 74 34.01 -13.73 -15.32
C VAL A 74 35.23 -13.35 -16.15
N MET A 75 36.19 -14.27 -16.25
CA MET A 75 37.39 -14.15 -17.06
C MET A 75 37.23 -14.93 -18.35
N MET A 76 37.44 -14.26 -19.47
CA MET A 76 37.48 -14.82 -20.82
C MET A 76 38.88 -14.60 -21.40
N GLU A 77 39.19 -15.23 -22.54
CA GLU A 77 40.52 -15.09 -23.18
C GLU A 77 40.92 -13.62 -23.40
N ARG A 78 39.99 -12.80 -23.92
CA ARG A 78 40.25 -11.39 -24.25
C ARG A 78 39.70 -10.38 -23.25
N PHE A 79 38.66 -10.74 -22.50
CA PHE A 79 37.91 -9.80 -21.67
C PHE A 79 37.77 -10.30 -20.23
N ILE A 80 37.61 -9.36 -19.31
CA ILE A 80 37.08 -9.61 -17.96
C ILE A 80 35.76 -8.88 -17.89
N VAL A 81 34.69 -9.57 -17.48
CA VAL A 81 33.41 -8.95 -17.16
C VAL A 81 33.29 -8.97 -15.64
N ALA A 82 33.16 -7.82 -15.02
CA ALA A 82 33.18 -7.68 -13.55
C ALA A 82 32.16 -6.65 -13.09
N GLY A 83 31.55 -6.91 -11.94
CA GLY A 83 30.48 -6.08 -11.42
C GLY A 83 30.11 -6.42 -9.98
N GLY A 84 29.08 -5.76 -9.49
CA GLY A 84 28.52 -6.01 -8.16
C GLY A 84 27.41 -5.01 -7.82
N LEU A 85 27.02 -4.98 -6.56
CA LEU A 85 26.05 -4.02 -6.04
C LEU A 85 26.77 -2.82 -5.44
N CYS A 86 26.22 -1.63 -5.70
CA CYS A 86 26.61 -0.38 -5.07
C CYS A 86 25.43 0.15 -4.25
N ILE A 87 25.69 0.67 -3.06
CA ILE A 87 24.68 1.34 -2.25
C ILE A 87 24.28 2.64 -2.94
N ASP A 88 22.98 2.89 -3.07
CA ASP A 88 22.45 4.12 -3.67
C ASP A 88 22.29 5.20 -2.59
N ASP A 89 23.18 6.19 -2.61
CA ASP A 89 23.12 7.33 -1.69
C ASP A 89 21.96 8.32 -1.98
N ASP A 90 21.29 8.24 -3.16
CA ASP A 90 20.11 9.04 -3.54
C ASP A 90 18.81 8.22 -3.39
N ALA A 91 18.75 7.38 -2.36
CA ALA A 91 17.64 6.47 -2.05
C ALA A 91 16.27 7.16 -1.85
N GLU A 92 16.22 8.47 -1.58
CA GLU A 92 14.96 9.19 -1.35
C GLU A 92 13.99 9.09 -2.54
N ARG A 93 14.51 9.01 -3.77
CA ARG A 93 13.70 8.87 -4.99
C ARG A 93 13.08 7.49 -5.14
N CYS A 94 13.58 6.51 -4.40
CA CYS A 94 13.13 5.12 -4.43
C CYS A 94 12.15 4.80 -3.29
N ASN A 95 11.58 5.83 -2.64
CA ASN A 95 10.56 5.62 -1.61
C ASN A 95 9.34 4.89 -2.22
N PRO A 96 9.03 3.66 -1.79
CA PRO A 96 7.94 2.87 -2.37
C PRO A 96 6.57 3.48 -2.08
N LEU A 97 6.46 4.35 -1.07
CA LEU A 97 5.24 5.06 -0.70
C LEU A 97 5.12 6.44 -1.39
N ALA A 98 5.93 6.71 -2.42
CA ALA A 98 5.70 7.88 -3.26
C ALA A 98 4.34 7.78 -3.97
N GLU A 99 3.74 8.93 -4.29
CA GLU A 99 2.43 8.96 -4.95
C GLU A 99 2.44 8.20 -6.29
N GLY A 100 1.38 7.43 -6.56
CA GLY A 100 1.15 6.75 -7.83
C GLY A 100 1.76 5.35 -7.96
N HIS A 101 2.29 4.78 -6.86
CA HIS A 101 2.81 3.41 -6.83
C HIS A 101 1.80 2.36 -6.34
N ALA A 102 0.57 2.76 -6.02
CA ALA A 102 -0.46 1.88 -5.44
C ALA A 102 -0.02 1.20 -4.14
N MET A 103 0.78 1.90 -3.33
CA MET A 103 1.35 1.39 -2.08
C MET A 103 0.77 2.08 -0.84
N GLY A 104 -0.09 3.08 -1.01
CA GLY A 104 -0.72 3.81 0.09
C GLY A 104 0.25 4.70 0.87
N CYS A 105 -0.19 5.10 2.06
CA CYS A 105 0.48 6.07 2.93
C CYS A 105 0.70 5.50 4.34
N LEU A 106 1.79 5.91 4.99
CA LEU A 106 2.03 5.66 6.40
C LEU A 106 1.87 6.96 7.20
N TYR A 107 1.09 6.88 8.27
CA TYR A 107 0.98 7.94 9.26
C TYR A 107 1.45 7.45 10.62
N HIS A 108 2.27 8.23 11.30
CA HIS A 108 2.84 7.89 12.59
C HIS A 108 2.17 8.65 13.74
N ARG A 109 2.32 8.13 14.95
CA ARG A 109 2.02 8.87 16.20
C ARG A 109 3.24 8.92 17.14
N GLY A 110 3.24 9.86 18.08
CA GLY A 110 4.31 10.02 19.05
C GLY A 110 5.64 10.50 18.42
N ARG A 111 6.77 9.93 18.84
CA ARG A 111 8.11 10.48 18.53
C ARG A 111 8.47 10.50 17.04
N ARG A 112 7.87 9.62 16.24
CA ARG A 112 8.12 9.52 14.80
C ARG A 112 7.17 10.38 13.98
N ALA A 113 6.09 10.89 14.58
CA ALA A 113 5.11 11.70 13.88
C ALA A 113 5.65 13.09 13.57
N ARG A 114 5.41 13.53 12.33
CA ARG A 114 5.50 14.96 11.97
C ARG A 114 4.30 15.70 12.58
N ARG A 115 4.43 17.02 12.72
CA ARG A 115 3.47 17.89 13.44
C ARG A 115 2.00 17.71 13.01
N ASP A 116 1.76 17.46 11.73
CA ASP A 116 0.42 17.35 11.15
C ASP A 116 0.03 15.89 10.84
N GLU A 117 0.97 14.95 10.99
CA GLU A 117 0.81 13.53 10.63
C GLU A 117 0.02 12.74 11.68
N GLU A 118 0.21 13.09 12.96
CA GLU A 118 -0.50 12.44 14.07
C GLU A 118 -2.02 12.67 13.99
N GLY A 119 -2.45 13.81 13.47
CA GLY A 119 -3.86 14.07 13.17
C GLY A 119 -4.42 13.11 12.12
N TYR A 120 -3.66 12.84 11.04
CA TYR A 120 -4.06 11.85 10.04
C TYR A 120 -4.09 10.42 10.61
N PHE A 121 -3.16 10.08 11.50
CA PHE A 121 -3.18 8.79 12.20
C PHE A 121 -4.48 8.60 12.98
N PHE A 122 -4.91 9.60 13.76
CA PHE A 122 -6.14 9.50 14.54
C PHE A 122 -7.39 9.57 13.66
N HIS A 123 -7.42 10.46 12.67
CA HIS A 123 -8.49 10.53 11.70
C HIS A 123 -8.71 9.18 11.01
N ALA A 124 -7.63 8.48 10.65
CA ALA A 124 -7.73 7.15 10.04
C ALA A 124 -8.38 6.09 10.94
N LEU A 125 -8.33 6.26 12.26
CA LEU A 125 -9.01 5.45 13.25
C LEU A 125 -10.44 5.95 13.58
N GLY A 126 -10.91 7.00 12.90
CA GLY A 126 -12.16 7.69 13.20
C GLY A 126 -12.11 8.49 14.50
N ARG A 127 -10.92 8.93 14.93
CA ARG A 127 -10.68 9.64 16.20
C ARG A 127 -10.36 11.11 15.96
N ASP A 128 -10.58 11.91 17.00
CA ASP A 128 -10.24 13.33 16.99
C ASP A 128 -8.72 13.55 17.10
N GLY A 129 -8.27 14.81 17.01
CA GLY A 129 -6.84 15.15 17.10
C GLY A 129 -6.16 14.77 18.43
N ASP A 130 -6.92 14.53 19.48
CA ASP A 130 -6.42 14.09 20.80
C ASP A 130 -6.48 12.56 20.96
N GLY A 131 -6.98 11.84 19.96
CA GLY A 131 -7.12 10.40 19.95
C GLY A 131 -8.35 9.88 20.72
N ASN A 132 -9.31 10.72 21.04
CA ASN A 132 -10.61 10.30 21.60
C ASN A 132 -11.59 9.93 20.48
N LYS A 133 -12.75 9.37 20.83
CA LYS A 133 -13.83 9.17 19.86
C LYS A 133 -14.25 10.55 19.36
N ASP A 134 -14.17 10.80 18.06
CA ASP A 134 -14.67 12.05 17.48
C ASP A 134 -16.20 12.01 17.41
N LEU A 135 -16.86 12.42 18.48
CA LEU A 135 -18.31 12.45 18.52
C LEU A 135 -18.87 13.60 17.66
N GLY A 136 -18.06 14.61 17.34
CA GLY A 136 -18.47 15.78 16.57
C GLY A 136 -18.52 15.54 15.06
N ASP A 137 -17.98 14.42 14.58
CA ASP A 137 -17.93 14.07 13.17
C ASP A 137 -19.35 13.97 12.53
N GLU A 138 -19.47 14.41 11.28
CA GLU A 138 -20.73 14.43 10.53
C GLU A 138 -21.31 13.02 10.36
N GLY A 139 -20.47 11.99 10.16
CA GLY A 139 -20.89 10.60 10.07
C GLY A 139 -21.50 10.09 11.38
N VAL A 140 -21.00 10.55 12.54
CA VAL A 140 -21.59 10.24 13.85
C VAL A 140 -22.94 10.91 14.00
N SER A 141 -23.02 12.19 13.62
CA SER A 141 -24.28 12.94 13.65
C SER A 141 -25.35 12.30 12.76
N GLY A 142 -24.98 11.82 11.57
CA GLY A 142 -25.87 11.07 10.68
C GLY A 142 -26.38 9.76 11.29
N GLN A 143 -25.49 8.94 11.85
CA GLN A 143 -25.88 7.69 12.53
C GLN A 143 -26.75 7.93 13.77
N LEU A 144 -26.50 9.02 14.50
CA LEU A 144 -27.31 9.41 15.65
C LEU A 144 -28.70 9.88 15.20
N ALA A 145 -28.76 10.75 14.19
CA ALA A 145 -30.01 11.25 13.63
C ALA A 145 -30.91 10.11 13.13
N ASP A 146 -30.34 9.14 12.40
CA ASP A 146 -31.05 7.93 11.96
C ASP A 146 -31.66 7.15 13.13
N CYS A 147 -30.90 6.96 14.21
CA CYS A 147 -31.38 6.29 15.41
C CYS A 147 -32.48 7.07 16.14
N VAL A 148 -32.32 8.39 16.26
CA VAL A 148 -33.32 9.29 16.87
C VAL A 148 -34.62 9.26 16.05
N VAL A 149 -34.53 9.43 14.73
CA VAL A 149 -35.67 9.40 13.81
C VAL A 149 -36.39 8.06 13.85
N ALA A 150 -35.64 6.94 13.81
CA ALA A 150 -36.22 5.60 13.89
C ALA A 150 -36.94 5.35 15.23
N SER A 151 -36.40 5.89 16.32
CA SER A 151 -36.99 5.80 17.66
C SER A 151 -38.24 6.68 17.80
N LEU A 152 -38.18 7.91 17.28
CA LEU A 152 -39.31 8.85 17.26
C LEU A 152 -40.50 8.31 16.47
N ARG A 153 -40.27 7.67 15.32
CA ARG A 153 -41.34 7.02 14.53
C ARG A 153 -42.12 5.99 15.34
N LYS A 154 -41.49 5.35 16.33
CA LYS A 154 -42.13 4.37 17.24
C LYS A 154 -42.81 5.04 18.43
N ASN A 155 -42.36 6.22 18.85
CA ASN A 155 -42.93 6.98 19.98
C ASN A 155 -44.04 7.95 19.53
N ARG A 156 -45.26 7.42 19.37
CA ARG A 156 -46.44 8.21 18.95
C ARG A 156 -46.78 9.37 19.89
N SER A 157 -46.54 9.22 21.19
CA SER A 157 -46.85 10.25 22.19
C SER A 157 -45.95 11.47 22.03
N LEU A 158 -44.65 11.23 21.91
CA LEU A 158 -43.66 12.28 21.69
C LEU A 158 -43.87 12.95 20.33
N MET A 159 -44.14 12.19 19.27
CA MET A 159 -44.48 12.73 17.95
C MET A 159 -45.71 13.65 17.98
N ALA A 160 -46.76 13.27 18.70
CA ALA A 160 -47.94 14.11 18.85
C ALA A 160 -47.62 15.41 19.62
N THR A 161 -46.78 15.32 20.66
CA THR A 161 -46.33 16.48 21.45
C THR A 161 -45.55 17.46 20.59
N LEU A 162 -44.51 16.98 19.88
CA LEU A 162 -43.69 17.77 18.99
C LEU A 162 -44.49 18.36 17.81
N GLY A 163 -45.41 17.58 17.23
CA GLY A 163 -46.30 18.06 16.18
C GLY A 163 -47.23 19.19 16.65
N ASN A 164 -47.77 19.09 17.87
CA ASN A 164 -48.57 20.17 18.45
C ASN A 164 -47.74 21.44 18.70
N LEU A 165 -46.48 21.30 19.11
CA LEU A 165 -45.54 22.42 19.27
C LEU A 165 -45.28 23.13 17.94
N LEU A 166 -45.02 22.39 16.86
CA LEU A 166 -44.90 22.99 15.52
C LEU A 166 -46.19 23.69 15.08
N ARG A 167 -47.35 23.07 15.33
CA ARG A 167 -48.65 23.67 14.98
C ARG A 167 -48.90 24.97 15.74
N SER A 168 -48.48 25.06 17.00
CA SER A 168 -48.62 26.29 17.81
C SER A 168 -47.79 27.46 17.28
N ARG A 169 -46.92 27.20 16.30
CA ARG A 169 -45.99 28.16 15.68
C ARG A 169 -46.31 28.39 14.21
N ASP A 170 -47.50 28.01 13.76
CA ASP A 170 -47.91 28.07 12.36
C ASP A 170 -46.95 27.33 11.39
N LYS A 171 -46.20 26.34 11.89
CA LYS A 171 -45.35 25.46 11.08
C LYS A 171 -46.11 24.20 10.67
N ALA A 172 -45.66 23.57 9.58
CA ALA A 172 -46.17 22.28 9.15
C ALA A 172 -45.97 21.24 10.27
N ALA A 173 -47.08 20.66 10.75
CA ALA A 173 -47.09 19.70 11.85
C ALA A 173 -47.27 18.25 11.36
N THR A 174 -46.77 17.95 10.16
CA THR A 174 -46.77 16.58 9.63
C THR A 174 -45.69 15.77 10.34
N TRP A 175 -45.84 14.44 10.33
CA TRP A 175 -44.82 13.56 10.91
C TRP A 175 -43.44 13.79 10.28
N ASN A 176 -43.39 13.92 8.96
CA ASN A 176 -42.13 14.20 8.26
C ASN A 176 -41.53 15.55 8.66
N ALA A 177 -42.34 16.59 8.85
CA ALA A 177 -41.83 17.89 9.29
C ALA A 177 -41.24 17.82 10.71
N VAL A 178 -41.86 17.07 11.62
CA VAL A 178 -41.30 16.84 12.97
C VAL A 178 -39.95 16.13 12.90
N LEU A 179 -39.87 15.04 12.14
CA LEU A 179 -38.65 14.25 12.00
C LEU A 179 -37.53 15.09 11.37
N GLN A 180 -37.81 15.79 10.27
CA GLN A 180 -36.85 16.67 9.61
C GLN A 180 -36.37 17.77 10.55
N THR A 181 -37.26 18.37 11.35
CA THR A 181 -36.88 19.41 12.31
C THR A 181 -35.89 18.86 13.36
N VAL A 182 -36.10 17.63 13.84
CA VAL A 182 -35.17 17.00 14.80
C VAL A 182 -33.85 16.61 14.12
N GLU A 183 -33.91 16.05 12.92
CA GLU A 183 -32.74 15.69 12.12
C GLU A 183 -31.87 16.92 11.81
N ASP A 184 -32.48 18.00 11.32
CA ASP A 184 -31.80 19.28 11.07
C ASP A 184 -31.14 19.82 12.34
N ALA A 185 -31.80 19.68 13.50
CA ALA A 185 -31.24 20.11 14.79
C ALA A 185 -30.00 19.32 15.20
N VAL A 186 -29.93 18.01 14.89
CA VAL A 186 -28.74 17.18 15.15
C VAL A 186 -27.57 17.60 14.27
N HIS A 187 -27.83 17.99 13.02
CA HIS A 187 -26.79 18.35 12.06
C HIS A 187 -26.31 19.81 12.15
N GLN A 188 -27.11 20.72 12.71
CA GLN A 188 -26.89 22.17 12.53
C GLN A 188 -25.51 22.67 13.00
N GLU A 189 -24.98 22.15 14.12
CA GLU A 189 -23.61 22.39 14.60
C GLU A 189 -23.01 21.14 15.29
N GLY A 190 -23.55 19.97 14.96
CA GLY A 190 -23.22 18.70 15.63
C GLY A 190 -24.17 18.38 16.80
N TRP A 191 -24.15 17.11 17.20
CA TRP A 191 -25.13 16.57 18.14
C TRP A 191 -25.10 17.21 19.53
N GLU A 192 -23.96 17.74 19.99
CA GLU A 192 -23.80 18.36 21.30
C GLU A 192 -24.76 19.56 21.49
N PHE A 193 -25.07 20.25 20.39
CA PHE A 193 -25.99 21.39 20.37
C PHE A 193 -27.42 21.00 19.98
N ALA A 194 -27.68 19.73 19.67
CA ALA A 194 -28.97 19.27 19.14
C ALA A 194 -30.13 19.65 20.07
N LEU A 195 -29.94 19.52 21.39
CA LEU A 195 -30.96 19.86 22.37
C LEU A 195 -31.28 21.36 22.39
N ASP A 196 -30.27 22.22 22.24
CA ASP A 196 -30.47 23.67 22.17
C ASP A 196 -31.23 24.04 20.89
N TYR A 197 -30.88 23.42 19.76
CA TYR A 197 -31.62 23.60 18.51
C TYR A 197 -33.05 23.09 18.60
N ILE A 198 -33.30 21.96 19.27
CA ILE A 198 -34.65 21.46 19.54
C ILE A 198 -35.44 22.45 20.40
N ALA A 199 -34.84 22.95 21.49
CA ALA A 199 -35.47 23.95 22.36
C ALA A 199 -35.84 25.22 21.58
N LYS A 200 -34.92 25.70 20.73
CA LYS A 200 -35.16 26.87 19.88
C LYS A 200 -36.26 26.62 18.86
N GLN A 201 -36.18 25.52 18.12
CA GLN A 201 -37.08 25.25 17.00
C GLN A 201 -38.51 24.89 17.46
N PHE A 202 -38.67 24.18 18.57
CA PHE A 202 -39.98 23.75 19.11
C PHE A 202 -40.53 24.61 20.25
N LEU A 203 -39.68 25.28 21.03
CA LEU A 203 -40.07 26.06 22.22
C LEU A 203 -39.58 27.52 22.24
N ASP A 204 -38.77 27.95 21.26
CA ASP A 204 -38.25 29.33 21.09
C ASP A 204 -37.48 29.79 22.33
N VAL A 205 -36.83 28.81 22.94
CA VAL A 205 -35.91 28.98 24.05
C VAL A 205 -34.51 28.75 23.50
N PRO A 206 -33.57 29.69 23.65
CA PRO A 206 -32.23 29.57 23.06
C PRO A 206 -31.46 28.34 23.55
N TRP A 207 -31.61 27.99 24.83
CA TRP A 207 -30.85 26.94 25.48
C TRP A 207 -31.78 25.91 26.10
N TRP A 208 -31.46 24.63 25.97
CA TRP A 208 -32.22 23.54 26.56
C TRP A 208 -32.34 23.67 28.08
N ASN A 209 -31.28 24.15 28.73
CA ASN A 209 -31.24 24.33 30.19
C ASN A 209 -32.18 25.43 30.70
N ASP A 210 -32.66 26.31 29.83
CA ASP A 210 -33.61 27.37 30.17
C ASP A 210 -35.08 26.92 30.05
N LEU A 211 -35.32 25.66 29.66
CA LEU A 211 -36.66 25.11 29.56
C LEU A 211 -37.35 25.07 30.92
N ALA A 212 -38.65 25.38 30.93
CA ALA A 212 -39.46 25.20 32.14
C ALA A 212 -39.42 23.71 32.57
N PRO A 213 -39.42 23.40 33.88
CA PRO A 213 -39.28 22.01 34.38
C PRO A 213 -40.26 21.02 33.76
N CYS A 214 -41.49 21.45 33.45
CA CYS A 214 -42.50 20.59 32.84
C CYS A 214 -42.15 20.14 31.41
N TRP A 215 -41.31 20.88 30.69
CA TRP A 215 -40.83 20.52 29.36
C TRP A 215 -39.67 19.54 29.41
N HIS A 216 -38.80 19.65 30.41
CA HIS A 216 -37.76 18.63 30.65
C HIS A 216 -38.40 17.25 30.85
N ASP A 217 -39.47 17.16 31.64
CA ASP A 217 -40.18 15.89 31.84
C ASP A 217 -40.85 15.38 30.56
N LYS A 218 -41.51 16.27 29.80
CA LYS A 218 -42.23 15.89 28.57
C LYS A 218 -41.31 15.49 27.42
N LEU A 219 -40.09 16.02 27.38
CA LEU A 219 -39.11 15.74 26.33
C LEU A 219 -37.96 14.85 26.83
N LYS A 220 -38.08 14.27 28.02
CA LYS A 220 -37.04 13.41 28.62
C LYS A 220 -36.64 12.26 27.70
N ASP A 221 -37.61 11.61 27.06
CA ASP A 221 -37.33 10.52 26.12
C ASP A 221 -36.49 10.98 24.93
N LEU A 222 -36.68 12.21 24.44
CA LEU A 222 -35.87 12.79 23.38
C LEU A 222 -34.46 13.12 23.86
N ALA A 223 -34.33 13.69 25.06
CA ALA A 223 -33.04 13.99 25.66
C ALA A 223 -32.21 12.72 25.91
N ASN A 224 -32.85 11.63 26.32
CA ASN A 224 -32.19 10.34 26.49
C ASN A 224 -31.67 9.74 25.17
N LEU A 225 -32.24 10.12 24.03
CA LEU A 225 -31.77 9.69 22.70
C LEU A 225 -30.61 10.54 22.17
N LEU A 226 -30.32 11.67 22.82
CA LEU A 226 -29.30 12.65 22.43
C LEU A 226 -28.26 12.84 23.54
N CYS A 227 -27.99 11.78 24.31
CA CYS A 227 -26.97 11.78 25.33
C CYS A 227 -25.64 11.25 24.79
N GLU A 228 -24.56 11.53 25.51
CA GLU A 228 -23.19 11.14 25.14
C GLU A 228 -23.05 9.64 24.88
N SER A 229 -23.70 8.77 25.67
CA SER A 229 -23.64 7.31 25.45
C SER A 229 -24.27 6.88 24.13
N GLU A 230 -25.32 7.58 23.66
CA GLU A 230 -25.91 7.30 22.35
C GLU A 230 -25.04 7.85 21.22
N ALA A 231 -24.36 8.98 21.43
CA ALA A 231 -23.36 9.50 20.51
C ALA A 231 -22.14 8.56 20.40
N GLU A 232 -21.66 8.00 21.51
CA GLU A 232 -20.60 6.98 21.51
C GLU A 232 -21.02 5.71 20.75
N ALA A 233 -22.28 5.29 20.90
CA ALA A 233 -22.81 4.16 20.17
C ALA A 233 -23.01 4.49 18.68
N ALA A 234 -23.35 5.74 18.35
CA ALA A 234 -23.42 6.23 16.97
C ALA A 234 -22.03 6.26 16.32
N TRP A 235 -20.99 6.63 17.08
CA TRP A 235 -19.60 6.54 16.64
C TRP A 235 -19.19 5.11 16.30
N GLU A 236 -19.56 4.13 17.12
CA GLU A 236 -19.28 2.71 16.82
C GLU A 236 -20.00 2.22 15.56
N ARG A 237 -21.24 2.67 15.35
CA ARG A 237 -22.00 2.37 14.12
C ARG A 237 -21.38 3.04 12.90
N ALA A 238 -20.96 4.30 13.03
CA ALA A 238 -20.33 5.06 11.96
C ALA A 238 -19.01 4.43 11.53
N LEU A 239 -18.17 4.05 12.49
CA LEU A 239 -16.92 3.35 12.23
C LEU A 239 -17.17 1.99 11.56
N ALA A 240 -18.14 1.21 12.06
CA ALA A 240 -18.50 -0.08 11.48
C ALA A 240 -19.10 0.04 10.07
N ALA A 241 -19.81 1.13 9.77
CA ALA A 241 -20.33 1.45 8.45
C ALA A 241 -19.26 2.02 7.51
N GLY A 242 -18.09 2.41 8.04
CA GLY A 242 -17.03 3.06 7.30
C GLY A 242 -17.36 4.50 6.86
N SER A 243 -18.33 5.15 7.53
CA SER A 243 -18.64 6.56 7.29
C SER A 243 -17.68 7.51 8.01
N ILE A 244 -16.92 6.99 8.97
CA ILE A 244 -15.80 7.68 9.63
C ILE A 244 -14.59 6.76 9.67
N GLY A 245 -13.40 7.35 9.73
CA GLY A 245 -12.14 6.60 9.64
C GLY A 245 -11.90 6.00 8.26
N TYR A 246 -10.80 5.25 8.13
CA TYR A 246 -10.46 4.51 6.92
C TYR A 246 -10.69 3.00 7.18
N PRO A 247 -11.74 2.39 6.60
CA PRO A 247 -12.12 1.00 6.91
C PRO A 247 -11.05 -0.04 6.58
N LEU A 248 -10.18 0.27 5.61
CA LEU A 248 -9.08 -0.59 5.16
C LEU A 248 -7.74 -0.22 5.79
N ALA A 249 -7.70 0.74 6.72
CA ALA A 249 -6.47 1.11 7.37
C ALA A 249 -5.98 -0.01 8.30
N VAL A 250 -4.67 -0.24 8.29
CA VAL A 250 -4.02 -1.33 9.02
C VAL A 250 -3.09 -0.73 10.07
N LEU A 251 -3.36 -1.03 11.34
CA LEU A 251 -2.54 -0.57 12.45
C LEU A 251 -1.22 -1.35 12.51
N LEU A 252 -0.12 -0.63 12.75
CA LEU A 252 1.24 -1.16 12.69
C LEU A 252 2.02 -0.97 13.99
N ASP A 253 2.87 -1.94 14.30
CA ASP A 253 3.90 -1.88 15.32
C ASP A 253 5.26 -1.56 14.68
N ILE A 254 6.10 -0.82 15.41
CA ILE A 254 7.43 -0.39 14.97
C ILE A 254 8.47 -0.94 15.93
N TYR A 255 9.33 -1.83 15.46
CA TYR A 255 10.51 -2.31 16.19
C TYR A 255 11.75 -1.51 15.79
N ASP A 256 12.55 -1.07 16.78
CA ASP A 256 13.70 -0.19 16.55
C ASP A 256 14.92 -0.65 17.38
N HIS A 257 15.82 -1.43 16.76
CA HIS A 257 17.06 -1.90 17.39
C HIS A 257 18.13 -2.27 16.35
N GLY A 258 19.01 -1.33 16.02
CA GLY A 258 20.02 -1.54 14.97
C GLY A 258 19.46 -1.53 13.54
N GLY A 259 18.20 -1.11 13.41
CA GLY A 259 17.39 -1.06 12.20
C GLY A 259 15.94 -0.82 12.59
N VAL A 260 15.07 -0.52 11.63
CA VAL A 260 13.65 -0.25 11.86
C VAL A 260 12.81 -1.27 11.11
N VAL A 261 11.87 -1.92 11.79
CA VAL A 261 10.96 -2.88 11.17
C VAL A 261 9.51 -2.54 11.53
N TYR A 262 8.72 -2.31 10.50
CA TYR A 262 7.27 -2.14 10.58
C TYR A 262 6.59 -3.47 10.37
N SER A 263 5.55 -3.74 11.15
CA SER A 263 4.75 -4.96 11.02
C SER A 263 3.31 -4.69 11.44
N VAL A 264 2.37 -5.46 10.90
CA VAL A 264 0.97 -5.44 11.35
C VAL A 264 0.92 -5.63 12.87
N THR A 265 0.12 -4.83 13.57
CA THR A 265 0.06 -4.85 15.03
C THR A 265 -0.16 -6.25 15.60
N GLY A 266 0.66 -6.61 16.60
CA GLY A 266 0.65 -7.94 17.21
C GLY A 266 1.48 -9.00 16.47
N HIS A 267 2.01 -8.68 15.29
CA HIS A 267 2.95 -9.54 14.55
C HIS A 267 4.38 -9.00 14.63
N GLY A 268 5.33 -9.67 14.00
CA GLY A 268 6.74 -9.26 13.99
C GLY A 268 7.41 -9.35 15.36
N MET A 269 8.48 -8.56 15.55
CA MET A 269 9.23 -8.53 16.80
C MET A 269 8.51 -7.69 17.85
N GLN A 270 8.22 -8.31 19.00
CA GLN A 270 7.39 -7.73 20.07
C GLN A 270 8.20 -7.49 21.34
N CYS A 271 9.39 -6.88 21.19
CA CYS A 271 10.25 -6.52 22.31
C CYS A 271 9.56 -5.47 23.19
N ARG A 272 9.58 -5.68 24.51
CA ARG A 272 8.99 -4.73 25.48
C ARG A 272 9.62 -3.34 25.42
N TRP A 273 10.89 -3.24 25.05
CA TRP A 273 11.67 -2.01 25.13
C TRP A 273 11.78 -1.31 23.78
N ASP A 274 11.90 -2.08 22.70
CA ASP A 274 12.21 -1.58 21.37
C ASP A 274 10.99 -1.55 20.44
N THR A 275 9.87 -2.18 20.80
CA THR A 275 8.65 -2.17 19.99
C THR A 275 7.65 -1.13 20.48
N THR A 276 7.34 -0.15 19.63
CA THR A 276 6.21 0.77 19.80
C THR A 276 4.97 0.13 19.18
N ARG A 277 4.00 -0.26 20.02
CA ARG A 277 2.75 -0.86 19.57
C ARG A 277 1.75 0.17 19.06
N GLY A 278 1.15 -0.10 17.92
CA GLY A 278 0.28 0.82 17.19
C GLY A 278 0.99 2.15 16.94
N GLY A 279 2.28 2.12 16.63
CA GLY A 279 3.11 3.33 16.43
C GLY A 279 2.87 4.02 15.09
N ALA A 280 2.30 3.30 14.13
CA ALA A 280 1.93 3.81 12.81
C ALA A 280 0.64 3.16 12.33
N ILE A 281 0.06 3.73 11.27
CA ILE A 281 -1.07 3.18 10.55
C ILE A 281 -0.79 3.29 9.06
N TRP A 282 -1.04 2.22 8.34
CA TRP A 282 -1.04 2.20 6.89
C TRP A 282 -2.45 2.46 6.38
N VAL A 283 -2.59 3.36 5.41
CA VAL A 283 -3.84 3.70 4.76
C VAL A 283 -3.66 3.47 3.26
N PRO A 284 -4.46 2.61 2.61
CA PRO A 284 -4.36 2.43 1.16
C PRO A 284 -4.71 3.74 0.44
N ASP A 285 -3.99 4.02 -0.64
CA ASP A 285 -4.40 5.02 -1.62
C ASP A 285 -5.51 4.46 -2.53
N GLU A 286 -6.04 5.28 -3.44
CA GLU A 286 -7.13 4.87 -4.34
C GLU A 286 -6.77 3.63 -5.17
N ASP A 287 -5.55 3.56 -5.69
CA ASP A 287 -5.10 2.43 -6.52
C ASP A 287 -4.90 1.14 -5.70
N ALA A 288 -4.36 1.25 -4.48
CA ALA A 288 -4.24 0.12 -3.55
C ALA A 288 -5.63 -0.39 -3.12
N GLU A 289 -6.56 0.52 -2.82
CA GLU A 289 -7.93 0.19 -2.49
C GLU A 289 -8.64 -0.53 -3.65
N ASP A 290 -8.45 -0.06 -4.87
CA ASP A 290 -8.97 -0.71 -6.07
C ASP A 290 -8.39 -2.12 -6.27
N ASN A 291 -7.09 -2.31 -6.02
CA ASN A 291 -6.45 -3.62 -6.09
C ASN A 291 -7.00 -4.57 -5.00
N ILE A 292 -7.16 -4.10 -3.77
CA ILE A 292 -7.76 -4.85 -2.65
C ILE A 292 -9.19 -5.28 -3.03
N ARG A 293 -10.03 -4.34 -3.46
CA ARG A 293 -11.42 -4.62 -3.84
C ARG A 293 -11.49 -5.63 -4.98
N SER A 294 -10.68 -5.44 -6.02
CA SER A 294 -10.61 -6.38 -7.16
C SER A 294 -10.21 -7.79 -6.73
N ASN A 295 -9.22 -7.92 -5.84
CA ASN A 295 -8.80 -9.23 -5.32
C ASN A 295 -9.92 -9.93 -4.54
N VAL A 296 -10.62 -9.19 -3.68
CA VAL A 296 -11.75 -9.73 -2.90
C VAL A 296 -12.90 -10.16 -3.80
N LEU A 297 -13.27 -9.36 -4.80
CA LEU A 297 -14.34 -9.72 -5.74
C LEU A 297 -14.00 -11.00 -6.51
N ARG A 298 -12.75 -11.15 -6.95
CA ARG A 298 -12.27 -12.37 -7.60
C ARG A 298 -12.33 -13.58 -6.66
N GLU A 299 -11.85 -13.44 -5.43
CA GLU A 299 -11.87 -14.53 -4.45
C GLU A 299 -13.30 -14.97 -4.08
N LEU A 300 -14.23 -14.01 -4.01
CA LEU A 300 -15.64 -14.28 -3.77
C LEU A 300 -16.38 -14.87 -4.98
N GLY A 301 -15.70 -15.01 -6.12
CA GLY A 301 -16.28 -15.54 -7.36
C GLY A 301 -17.22 -14.57 -8.07
N VAL A 302 -17.13 -13.27 -7.75
CA VAL A 302 -17.94 -12.22 -8.40
C VAL A 302 -17.42 -11.94 -9.81
N GLY A 303 -16.10 -11.96 -10.00
CA GLY A 303 -15.45 -11.78 -11.30
C GLY A 303 -14.18 -10.95 -11.18
N GLU A 304 -13.71 -10.44 -12.31
CA GLU A 304 -12.43 -9.72 -12.41
C GLU A 304 -12.57 -8.42 -13.20
N VAL A 305 -11.75 -7.42 -12.90
CA VAL A 305 -11.65 -6.17 -13.67
C VAL A 305 -10.25 -6.02 -14.25
N CYS A 306 -10.14 -5.50 -15.48
CA CYS A 306 -8.85 -5.20 -16.10
C CYS A 306 -8.89 -3.88 -16.87
N TRP A 307 -7.72 -3.25 -16.97
CA TRP A 307 -7.48 -2.17 -17.92
C TRP A 307 -7.12 -2.76 -19.28
N SER A 308 -7.65 -2.16 -20.34
CA SER A 308 -7.25 -2.41 -21.71
C SER A 308 -7.12 -1.09 -22.48
N GLY A 309 -6.45 -1.13 -23.62
CA GLY A 309 -6.23 0.05 -24.46
C GLY A 309 -4.86 0.70 -24.20
N THR A 310 -4.53 1.71 -25.01
CA THR A 310 -3.21 2.34 -25.00
C THR A 310 -3.31 3.76 -24.46
N ALA A 311 -2.52 4.08 -23.42
CA ALA A 311 -2.41 5.44 -22.91
C ALA A 311 -1.98 6.41 -24.04
N GLY A 312 -2.81 7.43 -24.30
CA GLY A 312 -2.58 8.40 -25.38
C GLY A 312 -2.99 7.94 -26.80
N GLY A 313 -3.55 6.73 -26.94
CA GLY A 313 -4.05 6.22 -28.22
C GLY A 313 -5.35 6.89 -28.66
N ARG A 314 -5.37 7.52 -29.84
CA ARG A 314 -6.61 8.16 -30.38
C ARG A 314 -7.68 7.17 -30.84
N GLY A 315 -7.31 5.93 -31.14
CA GLY A 315 -8.23 4.90 -31.66
C GLY A 315 -8.64 3.83 -30.64
N ASP A 316 -7.93 3.75 -29.51
CA ASP A 316 -8.13 2.72 -28.47
C ASP A 316 -7.70 3.31 -27.10
N PRO A 317 -8.49 4.25 -26.55
CA PRO A 317 -8.16 4.89 -25.29
C PRO A 317 -8.22 3.89 -24.13
N PRO A 318 -7.48 4.11 -23.02
CA PRO A 318 -7.57 3.26 -21.84
C PRO A 318 -9.00 3.19 -21.33
N ALA A 319 -9.51 1.98 -21.15
CA ALA A 319 -10.82 1.73 -20.58
C ALA A 319 -10.79 0.49 -19.69
N VAL A 320 -11.64 0.48 -18.67
CA VAL A 320 -11.81 -0.65 -17.77
C VAL A 320 -12.92 -1.56 -18.26
N HIS A 321 -12.66 -2.85 -18.21
CA HIS A 321 -13.62 -3.90 -18.53
C HIS A 321 -13.73 -4.85 -17.35
N TYR A 322 -14.88 -5.52 -17.22
CA TYR A 322 -15.06 -6.59 -16.25
C TYR A 322 -15.33 -7.92 -16.95
N SER A 323 -15.09 -9.01 -16.25
CA SER A 323 -15.34 -10.38 -16.68
C SER A 323 -16.03 -11.17 -15.58
N LEU A 324 -17.07 -11.92 -15.94
CA LEU A 324 -17.80 -12.83 -15.04
C LEU A 324 -17.27 -14.28 -15.13
N ASP A 325 -16.44 -14.58 -16.12
CA ASP A 325 -16.01 -15.94 -16.49
C ASP A 325 -14.48 -16.13 -16.40
N GLY A 326 -13.84 -15.37 -15.51
CA GLY A 326 -12.40 -15.47 -15.24
C GLY A 326 -11.52 -15.00 -16.40
N GLY A 327 -11.96 -13.97 -17.13
CA GLY A 327 -11.20 -13.32 -18.19
C GLY A 327 -11.38 -13.92 -19.58
N THR A 328 -12.40 -14.77 -19.79
CA THR A 328 -12.70 -15.34 -21.12
C THR A 328 -13.49 -14.35 -21.97
N THR A 329 -14.46 -13.66 -21.38
CA THR A 329 -15.20 -12.57 -21.99
C THR A 329 -15.07 -11.29 -21.17
N TRP A 330 -14.89 -10.17 -21.88
CA TRP A 330 -14.74 -8.85 -21.30
C TRP A 330 -15.88 -7.94 -21.74
N ILE A 331 -16.53 -7.33 -20.77
CA ILE A 331 -17.71 -6.47 -20.95
C ILE A 331 -17.36 -5.09 -20.40
N GLY A 332 -17.71 -4.03 -21.12
CA GLY A 332 -17.55 -2.67 -20.61
C GLY A 332 -16.89 -1.71 -21.60
N GLY A 333 -16.00 -0.87 -21.06
CA GLY A 333 -15.53 0.39 -21.63
C GLY A 333 -15.69 1.55 -20.64
N TYR A 334 -15.45 1.28 -19.35
CA TYR A 334 -15.65 2.25 -18.27
C TYR A 334 -14.44 3.17 -18.12
N ALA A 335 -14.68 4.39 -17.63
CA ALA A 335 -13.61 5.36 -17.42
C ALA A 335 -12.79 5.06 -16.16
N THR A 336 -13.39 4.42 -15.15
CA THR A 336 -12.73 4.11 -13.87
C THR A 336 -13.01 2.68 -13.42
N ARG A 337 -12.11 2.16 -12.57
CA ARG A 337 -12.27 0.83 -11.96
C ARG A 337 -13.47 0.75 -11.05
N THR A 338 -13.72 1.79 -10.24
CA THR A 338 -14.93 1.89 -9.41
C THR A 338 -16.22 1.69 -10.20
N GLN A 339 -16.34 2.30 -11.38
CA GLN A 339 -17.51 2.13 -12.25
C GLN A 339 -17.63 0.69 -12.76
N ALA A 340 -16.51 0.12 -13.23
CA ALA A 340 -16.49 -1.26 -13.72
C ALA A 340 -16.81 -2.28 -12.61
N MET A 341 -16.29 -2.08 -11.40
CA MET A 341 -16.56 -2.94 -10.24
C MET A 341 -18.02 -2.86 -9.80
N ALA A 342 -18.62 -1.67 -9.78
CA ALA A 342 -20.04 -1.51 -9.47
C ALA A 342 -20.92 -2.26 -10.48
N ALA A 343 -20.62 -2.11 -11.78
CA ALA A 343 -21.32 -2.83 -12.84
C ALA A 343 -21.10 -4.35 -12.76
N LEU A 344 -19.89 -4.80 -12.42
CA LEU A 344 -19.57 -6.21 -12.21
C LEU A 344 -20.40 -6.82 -11.07
N VAL A 345 -20.46 -6.13 -9.92
CA VAL A 345 -21.25 -6.59 -8.76
C VAL A 345 -22.72 -6.70 -9.14
N GLU A 346 -23.29 -5.69 -9.80
CA GLU A 346 -24.67 -5.71 -10.28
C GLU A 346 -24.91 -6.87 -11.27
N ALA A 347 -24.02 -7.06 -12.24
CA ALA A 347 -24.13 -8.09 -13.27
C ALA A 347 -23.95 -9.51 -12.74
N SER A 348 -23.16 -9.69 -11.68
CA SER A 348 -22.90 -11.01 -11.09
C SER A 348 -24.16 -11.67 -10.53
N GLY A 349 -25.12 -10.86 -10.07
CA GLY A 349 -26.32 -11.35 -9.38
C GLY A 349 -26.03 -12.14 -8.10
N LEU A 350 -24.79 -12.15 -7.60
CA LEU A 350 -24.40 -12.87 -6.41
C LEU A 350 -24.80 -12.07 -5.16
N ASP A 351 -25.62 -12.69 -4.31
CA ASP A 351 -25.96 -12.14 -3.00
C ASP A 351 -24.92 -12.57 -1.96
N VAL A 352 -23.84 -11.78 -1.85
CA VAL A 352 -22.81 -11.98 -0.83
C VAL A 352 -23.15 -11.12 0.39
N PRO A 353 -23.25 -11.71 1.61
CA PRO A 353 -23.54 -10.93 2.81
C PRO A 353 -22.52 -9.78 3.00
N PRO A 354 -22.96 -8.53 3.28
CA PRO A 354 -22.05 -7.39 3.44
C PRO A 354 -20.96 -7.62 4.50
N SER A 355 -21.29 -8.32 5.58
CA SER A 355 -20.32 -8.68 6.63
C SER A 355 -19.21 -9.61 6.13
N ARG A 356 -19.51 -10.49 5.18
CA ARG A 356 -18.52 -11.39 4.56
C ARG A 356 -17.60 -10.60 3.63
N VAL A 357 -18.15 -9.65 2.88
CA VAL A 357 -17.35 -8.74 2.02
C VAL A 357 -16.42 -7.89 2.89
N ALA A 358 -16.94 -7.27 3.94
CA ALA A 358 -16.15 -6.45 4.86
C ALA A 358 -15.01 -7.25 5.52
N ALA A 359 -15.28 -8.48 5.98
CA ALA A 359 -14.25 -9.36 6.55
C ALA A 359 -13.15 -9.70 5.54
N LYS A 360 -13.52 -9.98 4.29
CA LYS A 360 -12.56 -10.29 3.22
C LYS A 360 -11.74 -9.07 2.81
N LEU A 361 -12.35 -7.89 2.77
CA LEU A 361 -11.65 -6.62 2.54
C LEU A 361 -10.61 -6.34 3.63
N ALA A 362 -10.95 -6.58 4.91
CA ALA A 362 -10.00 -6.40 6.01
C ALA A 362 -8.83 -7.39 5.92
N GLU A 363 -9.10 -8.67 5.65
CA GLU A 363 -8.07 -9.71 5.46
C GLU A 363 -7.13 -9.35 4.28
N GLU A 364 -7.73 -8.92 3.17
CA GLU A 364 -6.99 -8.54 1.97
C GLU A 364 -6.15 -7.27 2.19
N ALA A 365 -6.69 -6.26 2.88
CA ALA A 365 -5.95 -5.04 3.22
C ALA A 365 -4.73 -5.35 4.09
N GLU A 366 -4.86 -6.24 5.08
CA GLU A 366 -3.73 -6.68 5.89
C GLU A 366 -2.68 -7.41 5.04
N ARG A 367 -3.11 -8.30 4.15
CA ARG A 367 -2.21 -9.03 3.25
C ARG A 367 -1.49 -8.09 2.29
N TYR A 368 -2.19 -7.11 1.73
CA TYR A 368 -1.63 -6.10 0.84
C TYR A 368 -0.61 -5.24 1.59
N CYS A 369 -0.97 -4.76 2.79
CA CYS A 369 -0.10 -4.01 3.67
C CYS A 369 1.21 -4.76 3.97
N ARG A 370 1.15 -6.07 4.26
CA ARG A 370 2.37 -6.88 4.48
C ARG A 370 3.31 -6.83 3.28
N GLY A 371 2.79 -6.96 2.06
CA GLY A 371 3.61 -6.85 0.85
C GLY A 371 4.23 -5.46 0.67
N VAL A 372 3.49 -4.39 0.98
CA VAL A 372 4.02 -3.02 0.99
C VAL A 372 5.15 -2.86 2.02
N LEU A 373 4.96 -3.44 3.21
CA LEU A 373 5.93 -3.32 4.30
C LEU A 373 7.23 -4.06 4.02
N ASP A 374 7.23 -5.11 3.20
CA ASP A 374 8.47 -5.80 2.81
C ASP A 374 9.42 -4.83 2.08
N GLU A 375 8.91 -4.11 1.08
CA GLU A 375 9.69 -3.12 0.32
C GLU A 375 9.99 -1.86 1.15
N TYR A 376 9.00 -1.36 1.91
CA TYR A 376 9.21 -0.19 2.76
C TYR A 376 10.25 -0.44 3.87
N ASN A 377 10.27 -1.64 4.46
CA ASN A 377 11.27 -2.01 5.46
C ASN A 377 12.67 -2.06 4.85
N ALA A 378 12.84 -2.58 3.64
CA ALA A 378 14.14 -2.54 2.95
C ALA A 378 14.58 -1.07 2.73
N TRP A 379 13.68 -0.24 2.17
CA TRP A 379 13.96 1.16 1.89
C TRP A 379 14.33 1.97 3.14
N VAL A 380 13.56 1.88 4.23
CA VAL A 380 13.80 2.66 5.45
C VAL A 380 15.10 2.27 6.18
N ASN A 381 15.63 1.07 5.90
CA ASN A 381 16.93 0.61 6.40
C ASN A 381 18.09 0.92 5.43
N GLY A 382 17.82 1.62 4.31
CA GLY A 382 18.83 2.00 3.33
C GLY A 382 19.25 0.86 2.40
N GLU A 383 18.44 -0.19 2.28
CA GLU A 383 18.66 -1.28 1.32
C GLU A 383 18.19 -0.83 -0.07
N VAL A 384 18.90 0.15 -0.64
CA VAL A 384 18.68 0.63 -2.01
C VAL A 384 19.99 0.49 -2.77
N TYR A 385 19.92 -0.16 -3.92
CA TYR A 385 21.09 -0.60 -4.66
C TYR A 385 21.05 -0.17 -6.12
N GLY A 386 22.24 0.02 -6.68
CA GLY A 386 22.50 -0.05 -8.11
C GLY A 386 23.28 -1.30 -8.47
N ILE A 387 23.04 -1.82 -9.67
CA ILE A 387 23.89 -2.81 -10.30
C ILE A 387 24.90 -2.09 -11.19
N VAL A 388 26.16 -2.54 -11.14
CA VAL A 388 27.21 -2.08 -12.06
C VAL A 388 27.90 -3.28 -12.68
N VAL A 389 28.05 -3.26 -14.01
CA VAL A 389 28.74 -4.30 -14.79
C VAL A 389 29.66 -3.60 -15.79
N TYR A 390 30.93 -3.98 -15.78
CA TYR A 390 31.98 -3.38 -16.61
C TYR A 390 32.74 -4.45 -17.37
N VAL A 391 33.24 -4.07 -18.55
CA VAL A 391 34.10 -4.91 -19.38
C VAL A 391 35.51 -4.33 -19.38
N VAL A 392 36.51 -5.16 -19.10
CA VAL A 392 37.94 -4.81 -19.14
C VAL A 392 38.63 -5.61 -20.22
N ASP A 393 39.38 -4.95 -21.10
CA ASP A 393 40.22 -5.61 -22.10
C ASP A 393 41.49 -6.15 -21.43
N ARG A 394 41.71 -7.47 -21.50
CA ARG A 394 42.82 -8.15 -20.83
C ARG A 394 44.19 -7.89 -21.47
N ALA A 395 44.24 -7.41 -22.71
CA ALA A 395 45.50 -7.09 -23.37
C ALA A 395 46.01 -5.72 -22.94
N THR A 396 45.10 -4.78 -22.68
CA THR A 396 45.43 -3.40 -22.31
C THR A 396 45.26 -3.09 -20.83
N GLY A 397 44.49 -3.89 -20.10
CA GLY A 397 44.11 -3.64 -18.70
C GLY A 397 43.15 -2.45 -18.53
N ARG A 398 42.52 -2.00 -19.62
CA ARG A 398 41.64 -0.82 -19.63
C ARG A 398 40.17 -1.20 -19.72
N ARG A 399 39.33 -0.42 -19.06
CA ARG A 399 37.87 -0.50 -19.19
C ARG A 399 37.43 -0.14 -20.61
N VAL A 400 36.45 -0.87 -21.11
CA VAL A 400 35.80 -0.67 -22.41
C VAL A 400 34.51 0.11 -22.16
N GLU A 401 34.62 1.45 -22.11
CA GLU A 401 33.56 2.33 -21.60
C GLU A 401 32.23 2.25 -22.36
N ASP A 402 32.24 1.90 -23.65
CA ASP A 402 31.02 1.71 -24.46
C ASP A 402 30.23 0.44 -24.11
N ARG A 403 30.73 -0.35 -23.14
CA ARG A 403 30.14 -1.59 -22.65
C ARG A 403 29.78 -1.54 -21.16
N ASP A 404 29.87 -0.37 -20.54
CA ASP A 404 29.49 -0.17 -19.15
C ASP A 404 27.96 -0.28 -19.05
N GLU A 405 27.47 -1.13 -18.15
CA GLU A 405 26.04 -1.32 -17.86
C GLU A 405 25.78 -0.97 -16.39
N GLU A 406 24.92 0.01 -16.16
CA GLU A 406 24.59 0.48 -14.81
C GLU A 406 23.09 0.75 -14.71
N CYS A 407 22.47 0.26 -13.64
CA CYS A 407 21.05 0.46 -13.39
C CYS A 407 20.82 0.64 -11.89
N TRP A 408 20.08 1.68 -11.52
CA TRP A 408 19.92 2.14 -10.14
C TRP A 408 18.44 2.09 -9.71
N GLY A 409 18.21 2.12 -8.40
CA GLY A 409 16.87 2.18 -7.82
C GLY A 409 16.23 0.83 -7.49
N TYR A 410 17.04 -0.19 -7.21
CA TYR A 410 16.54 -1.46 -6.69
C TYR A 410 16.35 -1.37 -5.18
N VAL A 411 15.13 -1.55 -4.69
CA VAL A 411 14.84 -1.65 -3.25
C VAL A 411 14.93 -3.12 -2.81
N GLY A 412 15.75 -3.40 -1.80
CA GLY A 412 16.11 -4.75 -1.36
C GLY A 412 17.15 -5.43 -2.27
N SER A 413 17.89 -6.40 -1.73
CA SER A 413 19.01 -7.02 -2.45
C SER A 413 18.58 -8.11 -3.45
N GLU A 414 17.46 -8.82 -3.22
CA GLU A 414 17.09 -10.01 -4.00
C GLU A 414 16.94 -9.72 -5.51
N TYR A 415 16.14 -8.72 -5.87
CA TYR A 415 15.97 -8.34 -7.27
C TYR A 415 17.22 -7.68 -7.87
N ALA A 416 17.99 -6.96 -7.05
CA ALA A 416 19.25 -6.36 -7.48
C ALA A 416 20.27 -7.45 -7.84
N GLU A 417 20.40 -8.49 -7.02
CA GLU A 417 21.27 -9.65 -7.24
C GLU A 417 20.84 -10.46 -8.47
N GLU A 418 19.53 -10.77 -8.62
CA GLU A 418 19.03 -11.47 -9.81
C GLU A 418 19.36 -10.70 -11.09
N THR A 419 19.18 -9.36 -11.07
CA THR A 419 19.43 -8.49 -12.23
C THR A 419 20.93 -8.35 -12.51
N LEU A 420 21.77 -8.24 -11.48
CA LEU A 420 23.23 -8.23 -11.61
C LEU A 420 23.72 -9.51 -12.30
N GLU A 421 23.31 -10.68 -11.80
CA GLU A 421 23.74 -11.95 -12.36
C GLU A 421 23.28 -12.12 -13.81
N TYR A 422 22.02 -11.78 -14.10
CA TYR A 422 21.49 -11.82 -15.46
C TYR A 422 22.29 -10.92 -16.40
N THR A 423 22.49 -9.67 -16.00
CA THR A 423 23.21 -8.66 -16.79
C THR A 423 24.61 -9.12 -17.10
N LEU A 424 25.38 -9.52 -16.07
CA LEU A 424 26.76 -9.97 -16.23
C LEU A 424 26.88 -11.21 -17.13
N LEU A 425 26.06 -12.24 -16.89
CA LEU A 425 26.08 -13.46 -17.71
C LEU A 425 25.63 -13.19 -19.15
N ASN A 426 24.68 -12.27 -19.35
CA ASN A 426 24.23 -11.87 -20.68
C ASN A 426 25.33 -11.10 -21.43
N THR A 427 26.05 -10.19 -20.77
CA THR A 427 27.23 -9.51 -21.34
C THR A 427 28.30 -10.53 -21.76
N VAL A 428 28.62 -11.50 -20.89
CA VAL A 428 29.57 -12.60 -21.19
C VAL A 428 29.11 -13.40 -22.41
N MET A 429 27.83 -13.78 -22.47
CA MET A 429 27.28 -14.53 -23.59
C MET A 429 27.44 -13.76 -24.92
N HIS A 430 27.16 -12.46 -24.94
CA HIS A 430 27.32 -11.63 -26.13
C HIS A 430 28.79 -11.48 -26.58
N LEU A 431 29.72 -11.35 -25.63
CA LEU A 431 31.15 -11.31 -25.93
C LEU A 431 31.65 -12.67 -26.45
N GLY A 432 31.16 -13.78 -25.89
CA GLY A 432 31.49 -15.13 -26.33
C GLY A 432 30.95 -15.47 -27.72
N ALA A 433 29.74 -15.00 -28.04
CA ALA A 433 29.14 -15.16 -29.36
C ALA A 433 29.90 -14.39 -30.46
N SER A 434 30.59 -13.30 -30.11
CA SER A 434 31.39 -12.50 -31.06
C SER A 434 32.75 -13.14 -31.42
N LEU A 435 33.12 -14.23 -30.75
CA LEU A 435 34.36 -14.99 -30.97
C LEU A 435 34.15 -16.25 -31.85
N HIS A 436 32.91 -16.51 -32.28
CA HIS A 436 32.50 -17.54 -33.22
C HIS A 436 31.91 -16.91 -34.49
#